data_AF-A0A182EI29-F1
#
_entry.id   AF-A0A182EI29-F1
#
_cell.length_a   1.000
_cell.length_b   1.000
_cell.length_c   1.000
_cell.angle_alpha   90.00
_cell.angle_beta   90.00
_cell.angle_gamma   90.00
#
_symmetry.space_group_name_H-M   'P 1'
#
loop_
_entity.id
_entity.type
_entity.pdbx_description
1 polymer ?
#
loop_
_entity_poly.entity_id
_entity_poly.type
_entity_poly.pdbx_seq_one_letter_code
_entity_poly.pdbx_strand_id
1 'polypeptide(L)'
;MTSKLENISNDDIPLTISTQLEHLCHINISQKPTQHRKTSIICTIGPACNTVQKLQEMIAKGMNIARLNFSHGSHELHAQTIQNIREALRNENDMKDIAIALDTKGPEIRTGIIETVSF
;
A
#
# COMPACT_ATOMS: atom_id res chain seq x y z
N MET A 1 -16.08 13.25 55.22
CA MET A 1 -15.97 11.78 55.25
C MET A 1 -16.36 11.26 53.88
N THR A 2 -15.49 11.41 52.87
CA THR A 2 -14.39 10.48 52.48
C THR A 2 -14.89 9.24 51.75
N SER A 3 -14.26 9.02 50.58
CA SER A 3 -14.30 7.85 49.69
C SER A 3 -15.60 7.72 48.88
N LYS A 4 -15.58 7.70 47.55
CA LYS A 4 -14.63 7.02 46.65
C LYS A 4 -14.33 7.89 45.42
N LEU A 5 -13.23 8.64 45.50
CA LEU A 5 -12.35 8.86 44.36
C LEU A 5 -11.41 7.65 44.39
N GLU A 6 -11.50 6.77 43.39
CA GLU A 6 -10.42 5.87 42.92
C GLU A 6 -11.02 4.78 42.03
N ASN A 7 -10.83 4.95 40.73
CA ASN A 7 -10.28 3.96 39.79
C ASN A 7 -10.50 4.49 38.37
N ILE A 8 -9.91 5.65 38.08
CA ILE A 8 -9.55 5.98 36.70
C ILE A 8 -8.09 5.54 36.62
N SER A 9 -7.85 4.46 35.87
CA SER A 9 -6.50 4.08 35.44
C SER A 9 -5.81 5.33 34.89
N ASN A 10 -4.55 5.57 35.29
CA ASN A 10 -3.74 6.67 34.77
C ASN A 10 -3.58 6.63 33.22
N ASP A 11 -4.07 5.60 32.55
CA ASP A 11 -4.10 5.43 31.10
C ASP A 11 -5.25 6.20 30.39
N ASP A 12 -6.23 6.75 31.13
CA ASP A 12 -7.43 7.38 30.54
C ASP A 12 -7.43 8.91 30.60
N ILE A 13 -6.38 9.54 31.10
CA ILE A 13 -6.21 10.99 31.00
C ILE A 13 -5.49 11.25 29.68
N PRO A 14 -6.11 11.93 28.68
CA PRO A 14 -5.35 12.39 27.54
C PRO A 14 -4.32 13.38 28.09
N LEU A 15 -3.06 12.94 28.19
CA LEU A 15 -1.93 13.83 28.34
C LEU A 15 -2.12 14.88 27.25
N THR A 16 -2.43 16.11 27.64
CA THR A 16 -2.38 17.26 26.74
C THR A 16 -0.91 17.44 26.39
N ILE A 17 -0.46 16.67 25.41
CA ILE A 17 0.88 16.70 24.89
C ILE A 17 1.04 18.09 24.29
N SER A 18 1.81 18.92 24.98
CA SER A 18 1.92 20.35 24.72
C SER A 18 2.93 20.66 23.62
N THR A 19 3.89 19.76 23.40
CA THR A 19 4.98 19.93 22.45
C THR A 19 5.26 18.67 21.64
N GLN A 20 5.89 18.85 20.47
CA GLN A 20 6.34 17.73 19.64
C GLN A 20 7.39 16.86 20.36
N LEU A 21 8.26 17.47 21.18
CA LEU A 21 9.26 16.71 21.95
C LEU A 21 8.59 15.78 22.96
N GLU A 22 7.61 16.30 23.70
CA GLU A 22 6.82 15.51 24.63
C GLU A 22 6.09 14.37 23.92
N HIS A 23 5.52 14.60 22.73
CA HIS A 23 4.92 13.54 21.92
C HIS A 23 5.91 12.42 21.61
N LEU A 24 7.09 12.77 21.10
CA LEU A 24 8.12 11.80 20.69
C LEU A 24 8.63 10.96 21.87
N CYS A 25 8.78 11.58 23.05
CA CYS A 25 9.18 10.87 24.26
C CYS A 25 8.12 9.87 24.75
N HIS A 26 6.85 10.09 24.43
CA HIS A 26 5.74 9.20 24.82
C HIS A 26 5.40 8.13 23.77
N ILE A 27 6.10 8.06 22.62
CA ILE A 27 5.87 7.00 21.63
C ILE A 27 6.19 5.64 22.26
N ASN A 28 5.19 4.76 22.28
CA ASN A 28 5.27 3.46 22.93
C ASN A 28 5.03 2.31 21.95
N ILE A 29 6.02 1.42 21.81
CA ILE A 29 5.96 0.25 20.92
C ILE A 29 4.92 -0.81 21.36
N SER A 30 4.52 -0.79 22.63
CA SER A 30 3.54 -1.73 23.19
C SER A 30 2.10 -1.21 23.02
N GLN A 31 1.92 0.05 22.65
CA GLN A 31 0.60 0.61 22.40
C GLN A 31 0.03 0.02 21.11
N LYS A 32 -1.21 -0.51 21.20
CA LYS A 32 -1.90 -1.08 20.03
C LYS A 32 -2.28 0.04 19.04
N PRO A 33 -2.02 -0.13 17.74
CA PRO A 33 -2.45 0.83 16.73
C PRO A 33 -3.97 0.77 16.51
N THR A 34 -4.52 1.80 15.87
CA THR A 34 -5.92 1.80 15.41
C THR A 34 -6.16 0.72 14.37
N GLN A 35 -7.35 0.10 14.38
CA GLN A 35 -7.71 -0.97 13.45
C GLN A 35 -7.76 -0.55 11.97
N HIS A 36 -8.05 0.72 11.70
CA HIS A 36 -8.17 1.23 10.33
C HIS A 36 -6.89 1.90 9.87
N ARG A 37 -6.33 1.41 8.76
CA ARG A 37 -5.21 2.06 8.07
C ARG A 37 -5.73 3.21 7.22
N LYS A 38 -5.23 4.42 7.46
CA LYS A 38 -5.59 5.61 6.68
C LYS A 38 -4.78 5.76 5.39
N THR A 39 -3.53 5.33 5.40
CA THR A 39 -2.61 5.45 4.25
C THR A 39 -2.90 4.37 3.21
N SER A 40 -3.03 4.77 1.94
CA SER A 40 -3.21 3.83 0.82
C SER A 40 -1.89 3.18 0.40
N ILE A 41 -1.95 1.95 -0.13
CA ILE A 41 -0.79 1.24 -0.70
C ILE A 41 -0.94 1.17 -2.22
N ILE A 42 0.12 1.63 -2.90
CA ILE A 42 0.26 1.54 -4.35
C ILE A 42 1.27 0.44 -4.68
N CYS A 43 0.91 -0.50 -5.55
CA CYS A 43 1.80 -1.56 -6.00
C CYS A 43 2.02 -1.47 -7.51
N THR A 44 3.27 -1.50 -7.95
CA THR A 44 3.59 -1.57 -9.38
C THR A 44 3.42 -3.00 -9.86
N ILE A 45 2.63 -3.21 -10.91
CA ILE A 45 2.36 -4.54 -11.44
C ILE A 45 3.37 -4.89 -12.53
N GLY A 46 3.91 -6.10 -12.45
CA GLY A 46 4.89 -6.62 -13.39
C GLY A 46 4.80 -8.15 -13.51
N PRO A 47 5.74 -8.80 -14.23
CA PRO A 47 5.66 -10.23 -14.54
C PRO A 47 5.52 -11.13 -13.30
N ALA A 48 6.12 -10.75 -12.17
CA ALA A 48 6.09 -11.52 -10.93
C ALA A 48 4.72 -11.53 -10.23
N CYS A 49 3.82 -10.60 -10.57
CA CYS A 49 2.53 -10.43 -9.88
C CYS A 49 1.35 -10.23 -10.84
N ASN A 50 1.53 -10.45 -12.14
CA ASN A 50 0.48 -10.29 -13.15
C ASN A 50 -0.33 -11.58 -13.38
N THR A 51 -0.71 -12.27 -12.30
CA THR A 51 -1.67 -13.38 -12.35
C THR A 51 -2.87 -13.04 -11.48
N VAL A 52 -4.06 -13.51 -11.87
CA VAL A 52 -5.30 -13.25 -11.13
C VAL A 52 -5.17 -13.66 -9.67
N GLN A 53 -4.64 -14.86 -9.41
CA GLN A 53 -4.41 -15.38 -8.05
C GLN A 53 -3.48 -14.48 -7.23
N LYS A 54 -2.38 -13.99 -7.83
CA LYS A 54 -1.45 -13.14 -7.10
C LYS A 54 -2.04 -11.76 -6.81
N LEU A 55 -2.82 -11.23 -7.74
CA LEU A 55 -3.52 -9.97 -7.55
C LEU A 55 -4.55 -10.08 -6.41
N GLN A 56 -5.29 -11.19 -6.33
CA GLN A 56 -6.19 -11.45 -5.19
C GLN A 56 -5.45 -11.46 -3.85
N GLU A 57 -4.31 -12.17 -3.77
CA GLU A 57 -3.48 -12.16 -2.57
C GLU A 57 -3.02 -10.75 -2.20
N MET A 58 -2.64 -9.93 -3.18
CA MET A 58 -2.19 -8.57 -2.96
C MET A 58 -3.31 -7.64 -2.48
N ILE A 59 -4.50 -7.78 -3.05
CA ILE A 59 -5.71 -7.05 -2.62
C ILE A 59 -6.07 -7.43 -1.18
N ALA A 60 -6.10 -8.73 -0.87
CA ALA A 60 -6.32 -9.23 0.49
C ALA A 60 -5.28 -8.74 1.50
N LYS A 61 -4.01 -8.57 1.07
CA LYS A 61 -2.92 -8.02 1.88
C LYS A 61 -2.88 -6.49 1.94
N GLY A 62 -3.85 -5.81 1.32
CA GLY A 62 -4.08 -4.39 1.49
C GLY A 62 -3.50 -3.50 0.40
N MET A 63 -3.27 -4.01 -0.82
CA MET A 63 -3.11 -3.16 -2.01
C MET A 63 -4.38 -2.34 -2.26
N ASN A 64 -4.24 -1.04 -2.58
CA ASN A 64 -5.37 -0.18 -2.94
C ASN A 64 -5.31 0.31 -4.39
N ILE A 65 -4.09 0.48 -4.93
CA ILE A 65 -3.87 1.04 -6.26
C ILE A 65 -2.87 0.17 -7.02
N ALA A 66 -3.27 -0.29 -8.21
CA ALA A 66 -2.39 -0.97 -9.15
C ALA A 66 -1.76 0.05 -10.10
N ARG A 67 -0.43 0.20 -10.04
CA ARG A 67 0.35 1.08 -10.92
C ARG A 67 0.88 0.29 -12.12
N LEU A 68 0.60 0.78 -13.33
CA LEU A 68 1.11 0.25 -14.59
C LEU A 68 2.21 1.18 -15.10
N ASN A 69 3.45 0.69 -15.13
CA ASN A 69 4.59 1.48 -15.58
C ASN A 69 4.77 1.36 -17.11
N PHE A 70 4.49 2.44 -17.85
CA PHE A 70 4.57 2.46 -19.32
C PHE A 70 5.99 2.73 -19.87
N SER A 71 7.01 2.88 -19.02
CA SER A 71 8.40 2.82 -19.48
C SER A 71 8.76 1.45 -20.06
N HIS A 72 7.99 0.41 -19.74
CA HIS A 72 8.17 -0.96 -20.21
C HIS A 72 6.84 -1.59 -20.64
N GLY A 73 6.92 -2.68 -21.40
CA GLY A 73 5.76 -3.45 -21.86
C GLY A 73 5.06 -2.86 -23.08
N SER A 74 4.24 -3.69 -23.73
CA SER A 74 3.39 -3.26 -24.84
C SER A 74 1.99 -2.90 -24.35
N HIS A 75 1.18 -2.28 -25.22
CA HIS A 75 -0.22 -1.98 -24.89
C HIS A 75 -1.03 -3.24 -24.58
N GLU A 76 -0.76 -4.35 -25.29
CA GLU A 76 -1.41 -5.64 -25.08
C GLU A 76 -1.12 -6.20 -23.69
N LEU A 77 0.14 -6.08 -23.23
CA LEU A 77 0.54 -6.51 -21.89
C LEU A 77 -0.20 -5.72 -20.80
N HIS A 78 -0.29 -4.40 -20.95
CA HIS A 78 -1.01 -3.54 -20.00
C HIS A 78 -2.53 -3.79 -20.05
N ALA A 79 -3.10 -4.03 -21.23
CA ALA A 79 -4.50 -4.41 -21.38
C ALA A 79 -4.81 -5.73 -20.68
N GLN A 80 -3.96 -6.75 -20.85
CA GLN A 80 -4.09 -8.03 -20.13
C GLN A 80 -3.99 -7.83 -18.61
N THR A 81 -3.08 -6.95 -18.17
CA THR A 81 -2.93 -6.64 -16.75
C THR A 81 -4.21 -6.01 -16.18
N ILE A 82 -4.83 -5.07 -16.90
CA ILE A 82 -6.12 -4.46 -16.50
C ILE A 82 -7.22 -5.52 -16.44
N GLN A 83 -7.27 -6.44 -17.41
CA GLN A 83 -8.24 -7.53 -17.41
C GLN A 83 -8.05 -8.44 -16.20
N ASN A 84 -6.82 -8.83 -15.88
CA ASN A 84 -6.49 -9.67 -14.73
C ASN A 84 -6.88 -8.98 -13.40
N ILE A 85 -6.65 -7.67 -13.26
CA ILE A 85 -7.06 -6.89 -12.08
C ILE A 85 -8.59 -6.91 -11.93
N ARG A 86 -9.33 -6.67 -13.01
CA ARG A 86 -10.80 -6.70 -12.99
C ARG A 86 -11.34 -8.09 -12.70
N GLU A 87 -10.67 -9.13 -13.17
CA GLU A 87 -11.02 -10.52 -12.89
C GLU A 87 -10.77 -10.89 -11.43
N ALA A 88 -9.65 -10.45 -10.86
CA ALA A 88 -9.32 -10.68 -9.45
C ALA A 88 -10.42 -10.14 -8.52
N LEU A 89 -11.01 -8.99 -8.88
CA LEU A 89 -12.11 -8.37 -8.13
C LEU A 89 -13.45 -9.11 -8.25
N ARG A 90 -13.75 -9.72 -9.41
CA ARG A 90 -15.01 -10.46 -9.59
C ARG A 90 -15.13 -11.68 -8.68
N ASN A 91 -13.99 -12.23 -8.28
CA ASN A 91 -13.90 -13.47 -7.51
C ASN A 91 -13.76 -13.22 -6.00
N GLU A 92 -13.68 -11.96 -5.55
CA GLU A 92 -13.70 -11.63 -4.12
C GLU A 92 -15.15 -11.43 -3.64
N ASN A 93 -15.49 -12.05 -2.50
CA ASN A 93 -16.80 -11.87 -1.84
C ASN A 93 -16.90 -10.53 -1.10
N ASP A 94 -15.77 -9.87 -0.84
CA ASP A 94 -15.72 -8.56 -0.21
C ASP A 94 -15.69 -7.47 -1.29
N MET A 95 -16.54 -6.46 -1.12
CA MET A 95 -16.59 -5.31 -2.01
C MET A 95 -15.37 -4.41 -1.76
N LYS A 96 -14.23 -4.73 -2.39
CA LYS A 96 -13.01 -3.92 -2.33
C LYS A 96 -12.80 -3.21 -3.66
N ASP A 97 -12.74 -1.88 -3.60
CA ASP A 97 -12.40 -1.08 -4.78
C ASP A 97 -10.88 -0.96 -4.93
N ILE A 98 -10.39 -1.20 -6.14
CA ILE A 98 -8.99 -1.02 -6.52
C ILE A 98 -8.89 0.00 -7.64
N ALA A 99 -8.11 1.05 -7.42
CA ALA A 99 -7.80 2.02 -8.46
C ALA A 99 -6.69 1.50 -9.39
N ILE A 100 -6.74 1.90 -10.66
CA ILE A 100 -5.69 1.63 -11.64
C ILE A 100 -5.03 2.95 -12.00
N ALA A 101 -3.71 3.05 -11.78
CA ALA A 101 -2.91 4.21 -12.11
C ALA A 101 -2.01 3.90 -13.31
N LEU A 102 -2.12 4.70 -14.36
CA LEU A 102 -1.20 4.67 -15.49
C LEU A 102 -0.03 5.61 -15.19
N ASP A 103 1.18 5.08 -15.16
CA ASP A 103 2.39 5.86 -15.01
C ASP A 103 3.09 6.01 -16.36
N THR A 104 3.23 7.26 -16.78
CA THR A 104 3.75 7.64 -18.10
C THR A 104 5.27 7.50 -18.16
N LYS A 105 5.80 7.14 -19.34
CA LYS A 105 7.25 7.08 -19.59
C LYS A 105 7.97 8.42 -19.39
N GLY A 106 7.32 9.53 -19.75
CA GLY A 106 7.91 10.88 -19.68
C GLY A 106 9.11 11.08 -20.63
N PRO A 107 9.84 12.20 -20.52
CA PRO A 107 11.01 12.52 -21.34
C PRO A 107 12.28 11.79 -20.85
N GLU A 108 12.27 10.46 -20.89
CA GLU A 108 13.41 9.65 -20.42
C GLU A 108 14.59 9.64 -21.42
N ILE A 109 15.81 9.67 -20.90
CA ILE A 109 17.05 9.45 -21.65
C ILE A 109 17.58 8.06 -21.28
N ARG A 110 17.82 7.19 -22.27
CA ARG A 110 18.35 5.83 -22.08
C ARG A 110 19.59 5.61 -22.94
N THR A 111 20.53 4.81 -22.44
CA THR A 111 21.67 4.31 -23.22
C THR A 111 21.24 3.19 -24.17
N GLY A 112 22.08 2.90 -25.16
CA GLY A 112 21.88 1.79 -26.11
C GLY A 112 22.20 0.40 -25.53
N ILE A 113 22.03 -0.62 -26.36
CA ILE A 113 22.40 -2.01 -26.05
C ILE A 113 23.94 -2.11 -26.05
N ILE A 114 24.50 -2.82 -25.08
CA ILE A 114 25.95 -3.10 -25.01
C ILE A 114 26.24 -4.36 -25.82
N GLU A 115 27.13 -4.27 -26.81
CA GLU A 115 27.61 -5.44 -27.55
C GLU A 115 28.49 -6.30 -26.64
N THR A 116 28.12 -7.58 -26.49
CA THR A 116 28.93 -8.54 -25.75
C THR A 116 29.88 -9.21 -26.73
N VAL A 117 31.16 -8.84 -26.70
CA VAL A 117 32.20 -9.53 -27.46
C VAL A 117 32.42 -10.90 -26.79
N SER A 118 32.07 -11.96 -27.50
CA SER A 118 32.36 -13.33 -27.06
C SER A 118 33.82 -13.64 -27.40
N PHE A 119 34.64 -13.94 -26.40
CA PHE A 119 36.02 -14.42 -26.55
C PHE A 119 36.07 -15.95 -26.59
#